data_AF-A0A6M5Z2J0-F1
#
_entry.id   AF-A0A6M5Z2J0-F1
#
_cell.length_a   1.000
_cell.length_b   1.000
_cell.length_c   1.000
_cell.angle_alpha   90.00
_cell.angle_beta   90.00
_cell.angle_gamma   90.00
#
_symmetry.space_group_name_H-M   'P 1'
#
loop_
_entity.id
_entity.type
_entity.pdbx_description
1 polymer ?
#
loop_
_entity_poly.entity_id
_entity_poly.type
_entity_poly.pdbx_seq_one_letter_code
_entity_poly.pdbx_strand_id
1 'polypeptide(L)'
;MDERTALLANVLSAPADDTPRLVLADWLEEHNEEALGRFVRAGVVAARFRGEELIDDPDYYTALATLTDVATAAHPALWVSELGVGPSPLAFGDWSWDSVGDRVMVRIGAALGAFTRGLLAELNVTRGEWYAVASRALVAWPIERVRVTDVPGLTFTVEPVESGWRITGRLKTPRRNVPLSRIALPAAMAPGAVLALSSADWAADQFFPDREALVQGAAKECALIVDDLKEAAGDRWPPPPRRRR
;
A
#
# COMPACT_ATOMS: atom_id res chain seq x y z
N MET A 1 -23.12 -7.47 14.34
CA MET A 1 -22.34 -7.46 13.10
C MET A 1 -23.34 -7.24 11.98
N ASP A 2 -23.20 -6.16 11.21
CA ASP A 2 -24.05 -5.94 10.04
C ASP A 2 -23.60 -6.83 8.86
N GLU A 3 -24.47 -7.02 7.87
CA GLU A 3 -24.22 -7.89 6.72
C GLU A 3 -23.02 -7.41 5.89
N ARG A 4 -22.91 -6.09 5.68
CA ARG A 4 -21.76 -5.45 5.01
C ARG A 4 -20.44 -5.88 5.63
N THR A 5 -20.35 -5.85 6.96
CA THR A 5 -19.15 -6.21 7.73
C THR A 5 -18.86 -7.70 7.59
N ALA A 6 -19.87 -8.56 7.54
CA ALA A 6 -19.67 -10.00 7.31
C ALA A 6 -19.15 -10.29 5.90
N LEU A 7 -19.72 -9.65 4.87
CA LEU A 7 -19.24 -9.77 3.49
C LEU A 7 -17.82 -9.24 3.32
N LEU A 8 -17.54 -8.07 3.90
CA LEU A 8 -16.20 -7.51 3.90
C LEU A 8 -15.22 -8.43 4.64
N ALA A 9 -15.59 -8.97 5.82
CA ALA A 9 -14.75 -9.92 6.54
C ALA A 9 -14.38 -11.15 5.69
N ASN A 10 -15.30 -11.67 4.87
CA ASN A 10 -15.01 -12.75 3.93
C ASN A 10 -13.97 -12.33 2.89
N VAL A 11 -14.12 -11.17 2.27
CA VAL A 11 -13.13 -10.61 1.32
C VAL A 11 -11.76 -10.45 1.98
N LEU A 12 -11.75 -9.93 3.21
CA LEU A 12 -10.53 -9.70 3.98
C LEU A 12 -9.85 -11.00 4.40
N SER A 13 -10.59 -12.09 4.62
CA SER A 13 -10.04 -13.40 4.98
C SER A 13 -9.36 -14.13 3.81
N ALA A 14 -9.81 -13.87 2.58
CA ALA A 14 -9.31 -14.50 1.37
C ALA A 14 -9.05 -13.44 0.27
N PRO A 15 -8.05 -12.56 0.43
CA PRO A 15 -7.80 -11.47 -0.51
C PRO A 15 -7.38 -11.95 -1.90
N ALA A 16 -7.12 -13.23 -2.13
CA ALA A 16 -6.90 -13.73 -3.49
C ALA A 16 -8.19 -14.22 -4.20
N ASP A 17 -9.27 -14.47 -3.46
CA ASP A 17 -10.53 -15.00 -3.99
C ASP A 17 -11.45 -13.88 -4.48
N ASP A 18 -11.88 -13.98 -5.73
CA ASP A 18 -12.75 -12.99 -6.36
C ASP A 18 -14.23 -13.26 -6.09
N THR A 19 -14.59 -14.47 -5.66
CA THR A 19 -15.97 -14.84 -5.32
C THR A 19 -16.57 -13.94 -4.23
N PRO A 20 -15.96 -13.79 -3.03
CA PRO A 20 -16.51 -12.92 -2.00
C PRO A 20 -16.50 -11.44 -2.43
N ARG A 21 -15.62 -11.04 -3.35
CA ARG A 21 -15.59 -9.66 -3.88
C ARG A 21 -16.79 -9.37 -4.75
N LEU A 22 -17.17 -10.31 -5.60
CA LEU A 22 -18.35 -10.17 -6.47
C LEU A 22 -19.64 -10.17 -5.65
N VAL A 23 -19.74 -11.01 -4.62
CA VAL A 23 -20.88 -10.97 -3.69
C VAL A 23 -20.95 -9.64 -2.95
N LEU A 24 -19.79 -9.11 -2.49
CA LEU A 24 -19.74 -7.78 -1.89
C LEU A 24 -20.17 -6.69 -2.90
N ALA A 25 -19.74 -6.79 -4.17
CA ALA A 25 -20.10 -5.83 -5.20
C ALA A 25 -21.61 -5.80 -5.47
N ASP A 26 -22.25 -6.97 -5.60
CA ASP A 26 -23.70 -7.10 -5.75
C ASP A 26 -24.42 -6.41 -4.57
N TRP A 27 -24.00 -6.74 -3.34
CA TRP A 27 -24.58 -6.14 -2.12
C TRP A 27 -24.41 -4.62 -2.08
N LEU A 28 -23.23 -4.08 -2.45
CA LEU A 28 -22.96 -2.64 -2.46
C LEU A 28 -23.88 -1.90 -3.45
N GLU A 29 -24.09 -2.46 -4.64
CA GLU A 29 -24.98 -1.89 -5.65
C GLU A 29 -26.44 -1.84 -5.14
N GLU A 30 -26.90 -2.88 -4.45
CA GLU A 30 -28.25 -2.93 -3.86
C GLU A 30 -28.44 -1.95 -2.69
N HIS A 31 -27.36 -1.49 -2.04
CA HIS A 31 -27.40 -0.69 -0.82
C HIS A 31 -26.99 0.79 -1.03
N ASN A 32 -27.09 1.31 -2.25
CA ASN A 32 -26.74 2.69 -2.63
C ASN A 32 -25.23 3.01 -2.52
N GLU A 33 -24.36 2.00 -2.53
CA GLU A 33 -22.90 2.13 -2.69
C GLU A 33 -22.47 1.74 -4.12
N GLU A 34 -23.30 2.09 -5.12
CA GLU A 34 -23.19 1.70 -6.53
C GLU A 34 -21.81 1.98 -7.13
N ALA A 35 -21.20 3.13 -6.79
CA ALA A 35 -19.87 3.49 -7.29
C ALA A 35 -18.79 2.50 -6.83
N LEU A 36 -18.82 2.06 -5.55
CA LEU A 36 -17.85 1.10 -5.03
C LEU A 36 -18.14 -0.30 -5.59
N GLY A 37 -19.40 -0.72 -5.65
CA GLY A 37 -19.78 -2.03 -6.20
C GLY A 37 -19.34 -2.21 -7.66
N ARG A 38 -19.65 -1.23 -8.53
CA ARG A 38 -19.18 -1.22 -9.92
C ARG A 38 -17.67 -1.22 -10.04
N PHE A 39 -16.97 -0.46 -9.18
CA PHE A 39 -15.52 -0.40 -9.18
C PHE A 39 -14.87 -1.72 -8.79
N VAL A 40 -15.41 -2.42 -7.78
CA VAL A 40 -14.99 -3.78 -7.39
C VAL A 40 -15.21 -4.77 -8.53
N ARG A 41 -16.41 -4.80 -9.12
CA ARG A 41 -16.73 -5.70 -10.23
C ARG A 41 -15.81 -5.48 -11.44
N ALA A 42 -15.67 -4.23 -11.88
CA ALA A 42 -14.80 -3.86 -12.98
C ALA A 42 -13.33 -4.21 -12.69
N GLY A 43 -12.86 -3.96 -11.47
CA GLY A 43 -11.51 -4.34 -11.05
C GLY A 43 -11.27 -5.85 -11.10
N VAL A 44 -12.23 -6.67 -10.65
CA VAL A 44 -12.15 -8.14 -10.73
C VAL A 44 -12.10 -8.60 -12.19
N VAL A 45 -12.96 -8.06 -13.07
CA VAL A 45 -12.95 -8.40 -14.51
C VAL A 45 -11.61 -8.03 -15.14
N ALA A 46 -11.11 -6.82 -14.92
CA ALA A 46 -9.84 -6.35 -15.47
C ALA A 46 -8.65 -7.21 -14.98
N ALA A 47 -8.67 -7.67 -13.73
CA ALA A 47 -7.58 -8.45 -13.14
C ALA A 47 -7.42 -9.85 -13.76
N ARG A 48 -8.45 -10.39 -14.41
CA ARG A 48 -8.38 -11.70 -15.11
C ARG A 48 -7.38 -11.70 -16.26
N PHE A 49 -7.12 -10.52 -16.84
CA PHE A 49 -6.23 -10.34 -17.99
C PHE A 49 -4.84 -9.82 -17.57
N ARG A 50 -4.54 -9.83 -16.28
CA ARG A 50 -3.25 -9.34 -15.78
C ARG A 50 -2.12 -10.22 -16.30
N GLY A 51 -1.20 -9.60 -17.05
CA GLY A 51 -0.01 -10.27 -17.58
C GLY A 51 -0.17 -10.78 -19.01
N GLU A 52 -1.35 -10.62 -19.62
CA GLU A 52 -1.57 -10.92 -21.03
C GLU A 52 -0.92 -9.85 -21.92
N GLU A 53 -0.24 -10.27 -22.99
CA GLU A 53 0.42 -9.37 -23.94
C GLU A 53 -0.58 -8.71 -24.91
N LEU A 54 -1.67 -9.40 -25.24
CA LEU A 54 -2.72 -8.93 -26.14
C LEU A 54 -4.09 -9.32 -25.56
N ILE A 55 -4.95 -8.34 -25.35
CA ILE A 55 -6.29 -8.55 -24.80
C ILE A 55 -7.31 -8.11 -25.87
N ASP A 56 -8.02 -9.09 -26.44
CA ASP A 56 -9.12 -8.88 -27.40
C ASP A 56 -10.43 -9.37 -26.78
N ASP A 57 -10.82 -8.74 -25.67
CA ASP A 57 -12.03 -9.07 -24.95
C ASP A 57 -12.85 -7.79 -24.65
N PRO A 58 -14.11 -7.70 -25.11
CA PRO A 58 -14.93 -6.50 -24.92
C PRO A 58 -15.28 -6.23 -23.44
N ASP A 59 -15.34 -7.26 -22.60
CA ASP A 59 -15.63 -7.11 -21.17
C ASP A 59 -14.45 -6.45 -20.45
N TYR A 60 -13.21 -6.75 -20.87
CA TYR A 60 -12.02 -6.07 -20.36
C TYR A 60 -12.08 -4.56 -20.63
N TYR A 61 -12.35 -4.15 -21.88
CA TYR A 61 -12.44 -2.72 -22.22
C TYR A 61 -13.61 -2.02 -21.52
N THR A 62 -14.74 -2.70 -21.38
CA THR A 62 -15.89 -2.21 -20.60
C THR A 62 -15.52 -2.01 -19.13
N ALA A 63 -14.76 -2.94 -18.55
CA ALA A 63 -14.24 -2.81 -17.19
C ALA A 63 -13.28 -1.62 -17.04
N LEU A 64 -12.33 -1.43 -17.97
CA LEU A 64 -11.43 -0.28 -17.94
C LEU A 64 -12.16 1.06 -18.06
N ALA A 65 -13.20 1.14 -18.91
CA ALA A 65 -14.04 2.32 -19.03
C ALA A 65 -14.76 2.62 -17.71
N THR A 66 -15.29 1.57 -17.05
CA THR A 66 -15.95 1.71 -15.73
C THR A 66 -14.98 2.17 -14.65
N LEU A 67 -13.77 1.60 -14.57
CA LEU A 67 -12.74 2.05 -13.62
C LEU A 67 -12.36 3.51 -13.85
N THR A 68 -12.23 3.91 -15.12
CA THR A 68 -11.92 5.29 -15.52
C THR A 68 -13.01 6.27 -15.13
N ASP A 69 -14.28 5.92 -15.36
CA ASP A 69 -15.44 6.75 -15.02
C ASP A 69 -15.51 7.01 -13.51
N VAL A 70 -15.46 5.95 -12.71
CA VAL A 70 -15.48 6.04 -11.25
C VAL A 70 -14.28 6.83 -10.70
N ALA A 71 -13.08 6.61 -11.26
CA ALA A 71 -11.88 7.33 -10.84
C ALA A 71 -11.93 8.82 -11.22
N THR A 72 -12.46 9.15 -12.41
CA THR A 72 -12.67 10.54 -12.86
C THR A 72 -13.68 11.28 -11.99
N ALA A 73 -14.70 10.57 -11.49
CA ALA A 73 -15.65 11.08 -10.51
C ALA A 73 -15.09 11.23 -9.07
N ALA A 74 -13.78 11.08 -8.88
CA ALA A 74 -13.06 11.25 -7.61
C ALA A 74 -13.33 10.20 -6.52
N HIS A 75 -14.16 9.18 -6.78
CA HIS A 75 -14.55 8.23 -5.73
C HIS A 75 -13.36 7.55 -5.02
N PRO A 76 -12.32 7.04 -5.73
CA PRO A 76 -11.18 6.45 -5.05
C PRO A 76 -10.36 7.43 -4.21
N ALA A 77 -10.33 8.72 -4.57
CA ALA A 77 -9.71 9.76 -3.76
C ALA A 77 -10.52 10.03 -2.48
N LEU A 78 -11.85 10.08 -2.58
CA LEU A 78 -12.73 10.24 -1.43
C LEU A 78 -12.56 9.07 -0.45
N TRP A 79 -12.54 7.82 -0.92
CA TRP A 79 -12.34 6.64 -0.08
C TRP A 79 -11.00 6.63 0.66
N VAL A 80 -9.91 7.08 0.01
CA VAL A 80 -8.60 7.23 0.69
C VAL A 80 -8.64 8.38 1.70
N SER A 81 -9.29 9.50 1.38
CA SER A 81 -9.43 10.64 2.29
C SER A 81 -10.25 10.32 3.53
N GLU A 82 -11.27 9.47 3.42
CA GLU A 82 -12.07 8.96 4.55
C GLU A 82 -11.23 8.23 5.61
N LEU A 83 -10.07 7.70 5.23
CA LEU A 83 -9.10 7.15 6.18
C LEU A 83 -8.43 8.23 7.05
N GLY A 84 -8.65 9.52 6.77
CA GLY A 84 -7.99 10.65 7.41
C GLY A 84 -6.64 10.99 6.76
N VAL A 85 -6.47 10.66 5.48
CA VAL A 85 -5.27 10.96 4.69
C VAL A 85 -5.51 12.22 3.84
N GLY A 86 -4.63 13.20 3.95
CA GLY A 86 -4.75 14.47 3.21
C GLY A 86 -5.76 15.45 3.81
N PRO A 87 -6.10 16.53 3.07
CA PRO A 87 -7.06 17.52 3.53
C PRO A 87 -8.49 16.96 3.58
N SER A 88 -9.33 17.55 4.43
CA SER A 88 -10.75 17.24 4.53
C SER A 88 -11.53 18.55 4.71
N PRO A 89 -12.47 18.91 3.80
CA PRO A 89 -12.85 18.18 2.59
C PRO A 89 -11.76 18.24 1.50
N LEU A 90 -11.76 17.28 0.56
CA LEU A 90 -10.93 17.33 -0.65
C LEU A 90 -11.47 18.40 -1.61
N ALA A 91 -10.59 19.29 -2.07
CA ALA A 91 -10.87 20.23 -3.14
C ALA A 91 -10.41 19.70 -4.51
N PHE A 92 -10.91 20.32 -5.58
CA PHE A 92 -10.42 20.08 -6.93
C PHE A 92 -8.93 20.46 -7.01
N GLY A 93 -8.10 19.54 -7.50
CA GLY A 93 -6.64 19.71 -7.59
C GLY A 93 -5.84 19.15 -6.41
N ASP A 94 -6.49 18.77 -5.30
CA ASP A 94 -5.81 18.10 -4.17
C ASP A 94 -5.39 16.67 -4.49
N TRP A 95 -5.99 16.10 -5.54
CA TRP A 95 -5.81 14.71 -5.93
C TRP A 95 -5.59 14.56 -7.44
N SER A 96 -4.95 13.44 -7.79
CA SER A 96 -4.79 12.98 -9.17
C SER A 96 -4.86 11.46 -9.20
N TRP A 97 -5.18 10.89 -10.34
CA TRP A 97 -5.22 9.45 -10.51
C TRP A 97 -4.57 9.02 -11.82
N ASP A 98 -4.08 7.79 -11.85
CA ASP A 98 -3.64 7.08 -13.04
C ASP A 98 -4.07 5.62 -12.94
N SER A 99 -4.01 4.87 -14.04
CA SER A 99 -4.33 3.44 -14.04
C SER A 99 -3.46 2.66 -15.00
N VAL A 100 -3.15 1.42 -14.63
CA VAL A 100 -2.47 0.44 -15.48
C VAL A 100 -3.19 -0.90 -15.33
N GLY A 101 -3.96 -1.29 -16.35
CA GLY A 101 -4.83 -2.48 -16.28
C GLY A 101 -5.86 -2.36 -15.15
N ASP A 102 -5.89 -3.33 -14.25
CA ASP A 102 -6.79 -3.36 -13.09
C ASP A 102 -6.33 -2.50 -11.90
N ARG A 103 -5.11 -1.94 -11.98
CA ARG A 103 -4.51 -1.17 -10.90
C ARG A 103 -4.79 0.31 -11.09
N VAL A 104 -5.55 0.90 -10.17
CA VAL A 104 -5.85 2.35 -10.14
C VAL A 104 -5.06 2.97 -9.00
N MET A 105 -4.21 3.96 -9.28
CA MET A 105 -3.45 4.68 -8.26
C MET A 105 -4.00 6.09 -8.10
N VAL A 106 -4.20 6.50 -6.85
CA VAL A 106 -4.68 7.83 -6.50
C VAL A 106 -3.68 8.50 -5.58
N ARG A 107 -3.36 9.76 -5.87
CA ARG A 107 -2.45 10.59 -5.07
C ARG A 107 -3.25 11.69 -4.39
N ILE A 108 -3.01 11.90 -3.10
CA ILE A 108 -3.56 13.01 -2.30
C ILE A 108 -2.38 13.68 -1.58
N GLY A 109 -1.92 14.82 -2.07
CA GLY A 109 -0.67 15.41 -1.61
C GLY A 109 0.52 14.44 -1.73
N ALA A 110 1.14 14.09 -0.60
CA ALA A 110 2.25 13.13 -0.54
C ALA A 110 1.81 11.67 -0.41
N ALA A 111 0.53 11.43 -0.10
CA ALA A 111 -0.01 10.09 0.05
C ALA A 111 -0.40 9.50 -1.29
N LEU A 112 -0.29 8.18 -1.41
CA LEU A 112 -0.76 7.42 -2.57
C LEU A 112 -1.52 6.19 -2.10
N GLY A 113 -2.73 5.97 -2.61
CA GLY A 113 -3.46 4.72 -2.50
C GLY A 113 -3.43 3.97 -3.83
N ALA A 114 -3.20 2.65 -3.80
CA ALA A 114 -3.31 1.81 -4.99
C ALA A 114 -4.43 0.79 -4.78
N PHE A 115 -5.42 0.85 -5.67
CA PHE A 115 -6.51 -0.10 -5.74
C PHE A 115 -6.12 -1.24 -6.67
N THR A 116 -6.49 -2.45 -6.29
CA THR A 116 -6.29 -3.68 -7.05
C THR A 116 -7.56 -4.50 -6.93
N ARG A 117 -8.09 -4.99 -8.05
CA ARG A 117 -9.41 -5.64 -8.08
C ARG A 117 -10.50 -4.78 -7.43
N GLY A 118 -10.39 -3.46 -7.62
CA GLY A 118 -11.30 -2.44 -7.10
C GLY A 118 -11.29 -2.23 -5.57
N LEU A 119 -10.33 -2.78 -4.84
CA LEU A 119 -10.16 -2.53 -3.39
C LEU A 119 -8.79 -1.95 -3.10
N LEU A 120 -8.69 -1.09 -2.08
CA LEU A 120 -7.42 -0.49 -1.67
C LEU A 120 -6.49 -1.58 -1.10
N ALA A 121 -5.38 -1.85 -1.81
CA ALA A 121 -4.45 -2.93 -1.48
C ALA A 121 -3.07 -2.39 -1.06
N GLU A 122 -2.68 -1.21 -1.54
CA GLU A 122 -1.42 -0.56 -1.13
C GLU A 122 -1.63 0.89 -0.68
N LEU A 123 -0.86 1.31 0.32
CA LEU A 123 -0.78 2.70 0.78
C LEU A 123 0.68 3.17 0.81
N ASN A 124 0.95 4.37 0.31
CA ASN A 124 2.20 5.08 0.54
C ASN A 124 1.87 6.32 1.38
N VAL A 125 2.36 6.35 2.61
CA VAL A 125 2.08 7.42 3.58
C VAL A 125 3.32 7.65 4.45
N THR A 126 3.38 8.73 5.20
CA THR A 126 4.39 8.88 6.24
C THR A 126 4.15 7.87 7.38
N ARG A 127 5.17 7.63 8.19
CA ARG A 127 5.09 6.76 9.36
C ARG A 127 4.01 7.24 10.34
N GLY A 128 3.96 8.55 10.58
CA GLY A 128 2.98 9.16 11.47
C GLY A 128 1.55 8.99 10.96
N GLU A 129 1.33 9.21 9.66
CA GLU A 129 0.03 8.96 9.03
C GLU A 129 -0.36 7.48 9.10
N TRP A 130 0.56 6.55 8.81
CA TRP A 130 0.28 5.12 8.91
C TRP A 130 -0.21 4.75 10.32
N TYR A 131 0.49 5.18 11.37
CA TYR A 131 0.06 4.88 12.74
C TYR A 131 -1.30 5.48 13.08
N ALA A 132 -1.64 6.65 12.51
CA ALA A 132 -2.93 7.29 12.72
C ALA A 132 -4.10 6.63 11.96
N VAL A 133 -3.82 5.92 10.86
CA VAL A 133 -4.86 5.35 9.98
C VAL A 133 -4.90 3.83 9.97
N ALA A 134 -3.87 3.14 10.49
CA ALA A 134 -3.69 1.70 10.36
C ALA A 134 -4.95 0.89 10.74
N SER A 135 -5.52 1.12 11.92
CA SER A 135 -6.72 0.39 12.35
C SER A 135 -7.90 0.63 11.43
N ARG A 136 -8.18 1.88 11.05
CA ARG A 136 -9.29 2.21 10.12
C ARG A 136 -9.07 1.59 8.74
N ALA A 137 -7.85 1.68 8.22
CA ALA A 137 -7.49 1.12 6.93
C ALA A 137 -7.63 -0.41 6.92
N LEU A 138 -7.18 -1.10 7.97
CA LEU A 138 -7.26 -2.56 8.07
C LEU A 138 -8.68 -3.08 8.36
N VAL A 139 -9.54 -2.25 8.96
CA VAL A 139 -10.98 -2.57 9.07
C VAL A 139 -11.65 -2.48 7.71
N ALA A 140 -11.40 -1.41 6.97
CA ALA A 140 -12.14 -1.09 5.74
C ALA A 140 -11.60 -1.80 4.49
N TRP A 141 -10.31 -2.16 4.45
CA TRP A 141 -9.64 -2.54 3.21
C TRP A 141 -8.69 -3.75 3.36
N PRO A 142 -8.51 -4.56 2.30
CA PRO A 142 -7.52 -5.62 2.26
C PRO A 142 -6.12 -5.05 1.99
N ILE A 143 -5.63 -4.17 2.89
CA ILE A 143 -4.27 -3.63 2.77
C ILE A 143 -3.27 -4.77 2.86
N GLU A 144 -2.50 -4.97 1.79
CA GLU A 144 -1.43 -5.97 1.69
C GLU A 144 -0.05 -5.35 1.89
N ARG A 145 0.09 -4.05 1.54
CA ARG A 145 1.37 -3.35 1.58
C ARG A 145 1.25 -1.89 1.98
N VAL A 146 2.15 -1.45 2.85
CA VAL A 146 2.33 -0.04 3.19
C VAL A 146 3.77 0.37 2.93
N ARG A 147 4.00 1.43 2.15
CA ARG A 147 5.32 2.04 1.99
C ARG A 147 5.41 3.32 2.82
N VAL A 148 6.47 3.43 3.60
CA VAL A 148 6.70 4.59 4.48
C VAL A 148 7.54 5.62 3.75
N THR A 149 6.97 6.79 3.47
CA THR A 149 7.59 7.81 2.59
C THR A 149 8.67 8.63 3.29
N ASP A 150 8.60 8.77 4.61
CA ASP A 150 9.58 9.49 5.45
C ASP A 150 10.72 8.60 5.98
N VAL A 151 10.71 7.31 5.64
CA VAL A 151 11.79 6.35 5.92
C VAL A 151 12.10 5.56 4.65
N PRO A 152 13.02 6.04 3.79
CA PRO A 152 13.31 5.41 2.50
C PRO A 152 13.63 3.93 2.60
N GLY A 153 12.90 3.11 1.86
CA GLY A 153 13.08 1.66 1.81
C GLY A 153 12.35 0.88 2.91
N LEU A 154 11.66 1.55 3.83
CA LEU A 154 10.79 0.91 4.81
C LEU A 154 9.43 0.56 4.19
N THR A 155 9.05 -0.71 4.30
CA THR A 155 7.75 -1.22 3.87
C THR A 155 7.18 -2.16 4.92
N PHE A 156 5.88 -2.10 5.17
CA PHE A 156 5.14 -3.13 5.88
C PHE A 156 4.39 -3.99 4.87
N THR A 157 4.36 -5.30 5.09
CA THR A 157 3.48 -6.24 4.41
C THR A 157 2.54 -6.88 5.43
N VAL A 158 1.27 -7.01 5.06
CA VAL A 158 0.23 -7.60 5.88
C VAL A 158 -0.34 -8.78 5.11
N GLU A 159 -0.30 -9.97 5.70
CA GLU A 159 -0.74 -11.19 5.01
C GLU A 159 -1.41 -12.18 5.97
N PRO A 160 -2.40 -12.95 5.47
CA PRO A 160 -2.92 -14.07 6.21
C PRO A 160 -1.87 -15.20 6.25
N VAL A 161 -1.81 -15.89 7.38
CA VAL A 161 -0.98 -17.09 7.59
C VAL A 161 -1.86 -18.22 8.11
N GLU A 162 -1.37 -19.46 8.11
CA GLU A 162 -2.16 -20.66 8.46
C GLU A 162 -2.94 -20.54 9.79
N SER A 163 -2.40 -19.79 10.77
CA SER A 163 -3.02 -19.60 12.08
C SER A 163 -3.12 -18.13 12.49
N GLY A 164 -3.56 -17.26 11.56
CA GLY A 164 -3.87 -15.88 11.87
C GLY A 164 -3.32 -14.89 10.85
N TRP A 165 -2.70 -13.83 11.33
CA TRP A 165 -2.18 -12.74 10.52
C TRP A 165 -0.74 -12.39 10.88
N ARG A 166 0.03 -11.97 9.88
CA ARG A 166 1.40 -11.49 10.06
C ARG A 166 1.54 -10.07 9.50
N ILE A 167 2.19 -9.20 10.27
CA ILE A 167 2.79 -7.96 9.75
C ILE A 167 4.30 -8.15 9.71
N THR A 168 4.91 -7.90 8.55
CA THR A 168 6.36 -7.87 8.38
C THR A 168 6.80 -6.46 8.03
N GLY A 169 7.65 -5.85 8.84
CA GLY A 169 8.38 -4.65 8.46
C GLY A 169 9.70 -5.03 7.80
N ARG A 170 10.01 -4.41 6.66
CA ARG A 170 11.26 -4.62 5.92
C ARG A 170 11.91 -3.29 5.59
N LEU A 171 13.20 -3.19 5.86
CA LEU A 171 14.02 -2.03 5.51
C LEU A 171 15.05 -2.44 4.45
N LYS A 172 14.95 -1.86 3.26
CA LYS A 172 15.95 -2.00 2.20
C LYS A 172 16.71 -0.71 1.99
N THR A 173 17.99 -0.68 2.32
CA THR A 173 18.84 0.49 2.02
C THR A 173 19.45 0.38 0.62
N PRO A 174 19.35 1.43 -0.21
CA PRO A 174 19.95 1.41 -1.53
C PRO A 174 21.48 1.32 -1.41
N ARG A 175 22.11 0.70 -2.40
CA ARG A 175 23.57 0.61 -2.49
C ARG A 175 24.17 2.02 -2.51
N ARG A 176 24.91 2.39 -1.46
CA ARG A 176 25.56 3.70 -1.38
C ARG A 176 26.96 3.59 -1.96
N ASN A 177 27.17 4.19 -3.12
CA ASN A 177 28.51 4.42 -3.65
C ASN A 177 29.10 5.63 -2.94
N VAL A 178 30.08 5.41 -2.07
CA VAL A 178 30.79 6.51 -1.40
C VAL A 178 32.04 6.84 -2.22
N PRO A 179 32.11 8.02 -2.86
CA PRO A 179 33.34 8.46 -3.51
C PRO A 179 34.43 8.66 -2.44
N LEU A 180 35.60 8.06 -2.65
CA LEU A 180 36.72 8.06 -1.70
C LEU A 180 37.43 9.41 -1.53
N SER A 181 36.95 10.48 -2.16
CA SER A 181 37.64 11.78 -2.27
C SER A 181 37.83 12.56 -0.96
N ARG A 182 37.34 12.04 0.19
CA ARG A 182 37.51 12.67 1.52
C ARG A 182 38.34 11.86 2.52
N ILE A 183 38.81 10.68 2.14
CA ILE A 183 39.72 9.90 2.98
C ILE A 183 41.12 10.12 2.42
N ALA A 184 42.04 10.61 3.24
CA ALA A 184 43.46 10.66 2.90
C ALA A 184 43.96 9.22 2.70
N LEU A 185 43.87 8.75 1.46
CA LEU A 185 44.34 7.42 1.08
C LEU A 185 45.85 7.45 0.84
N PRO A 186 46.58 6.39 1.21
CA PRO A 186 47.97 6.20 0.79
C PRO A 186 48.08 6.32 -0.74
N ALA A 187 49.15 6.94 -1.24
CA ALA A 187 49.38 7.29 -2.65
C ALA A 187 49.35 6.12 -3.66
N ALA A 188 49.12 4.89 -3.21
CA ALA A 188 49.09 3.68 -4.03
C ALA A 188 47.71 3.32 -4.61
N MET A 189 46.63 4.05 -4.28
CA MET A 189 45.30 3.78 -4.84
C MET A 189 44.99 4.66 -6.05
N ALA A 190 44.54 4.03 -7.13
CA ALA A 190 44.18 4.70 -8.38
C ALA A 190 43.11 5.80 -8.15
N PRO A 191 43.24 6.97 -8.80
CA PRO A 191 42.18 7.97 -8.83
C PRO A 191 40.89 7.35 -9.36
N GLY A 192 39.81 7.38 -8.57
CA GLY A 192 38.49 6.86 -8.96
C GLY A 192 38.02 5.58 -8.24
N ALA A 193 38.76 5.06 -7.25
CA ALA A 193 38.26 3.96 -6.45
C ALA A 193 36.96 4.35 -5.69
N VAL A 194 35.96 3.47 -5.75
CA VAL A 194 34.67 3.61 -5.06
C VAL A 194 34.54 2.45 -4.08
N LEU A 195 34.32 2.75 -2.80
CA LEU A 195 33.88 1.72 -1.85
C LEU A 195 32.39 1.47 -2.09
N ALA A 196 32.09 0.30 -2.64
CA ALA A 196 30.72 -0.13 -2.84
C ALA A 196 30.27 -0.94 -1.61
N LEU A 197 29.54 -0.29 -0.71
CA LEU A 197 28.84 -1.00 0.36
C LEU A 197 27.73 -1.86 -0.26
N SER A 198 27.60 -3.13 0.12
CA SER A 198 26.51 -3.99 -0.32
C SER A 198 25.15 -3.43 0.14
N SER A 199 24.09 -3.68 -0.63
CA SER A 199 22.72 -3.42 -0.16
C SER A 199 22.47 -4.21 1.12
N ALA A 200 21.92 -3.55 2.12
CA ALA A 200 21.53 -4.20 3.37
C ALA A 200 20.00 -4.26 3.46
N ASP A 201 19.51 -5.41 3.95
CA ASP A 201 18.11 -5.80 4.01
C ASP A 201 17.84 -6.38 5.39
N TRP A 202 16.92 -5.76 6.11
CA TRP A 202 16.50 -6.16 7.45
C TRP A 202 14.99 -6.40 7.45
N ALA A 203 14.53 -7.37 8.25
CA ALA A 203 13.12 -7.66 8.44
C ALA A 203 12.83 -7.98 9.92
N ALA A 204 11.64 -7.61 10.37
CA ALA A 204 11.08 -7.97 11.67
C ALA A 204 9.58 -8.22 11.52
N ASP A 205 9.07 -9.22 12.23
CA ASP A 205 7.72 -9.75 12.06
C ASP A 205 6.94 -9.70 13.38
N GLN A 206 5.63 -9.46 13.28
CA GLN A 206 4.69 -9.64 14.38
C GLN A 206 3.51 -10.51 13.94
N PHE A 207 3.13 -11.43 14.81
CA PHE A 207 1.98 -12.33 14.61
C PHE A 207 0.76 -11.90 15.43
N PHE A 208 -0.42 -12.15 14.87
CA PHE A 208 -1.72 -11.91 15.47
C PHE A 208 -2.60 -13.14 15.29
N PRO A 209 -3.36 -13.56 16.32
CA PRO A 209 -4.19 -14.76 16.26
C PRO A 209 -5.36 -14.64 15.27
N ASP A 210 -5.87 -13.44 15.07
CA ASP A 210 -6.98 -13.14 14.17
C ASP A 210 -6.88 -11.70 13.63
N ARG A 211 -7.81 -11.34 12.76
CA ARG A 211 -7.84 -10.02 12.13
C ARG A 211 -8.22 -8.91 13.11
N GLU A 212 -9.01 -9.21 14.14
CA GLU A 212 -9.42 -8.22 15.13
C GLU A 212 -8.21 -7.78 15.96
N ALA A 213 -7.41 -8.74 16.44
CA ALA A 213 -6.15 -8.49 17.13
C ALA A 213 -5.16 -7.72 16.24
N LEU A 214 -5.09 -8.05 14.94
CA LEU A 214 -4.32 -7.30 13.95
C LEU A 214 -4.77 -5.83 13.90
N VAL A 215 -6.07 -5.57 13.72
CA VAL A 215 -6.63 -4.20 13.64
C VAL A 215 -6.34 -3.40 14.91
N GLN A 216 -6.49 -4.01 16.08
CA GLN A 216 -6.29 -3.35 17.37
C GLN A 216 -4.79 -3.09 17.66
N GLY A 217 -3.91 -4.00 17.26
CA GLY A 217 -2.48 -3.95 17.58
C GLY A 217 -1.58 -3.30 16.51
N ALA A 218 -2.02 -3.22 15.25
CA ALA A 218 -1.16 -2.91 14.11
C ALA A 218 -0.30 -1.65 14.31
N ALA A 219 -0.87 -0.54 14.75
CA ALA A 219 -0.11 0.71 14.90
C ALA A 219 1.02 0.59 15.93
N LYS A 220 0.71 -0.01 17.10
CA LYS A 220 1.68 -0.22 18.18
C LYS A 220 2.79 -1.19 17.75
N GLU A 221 2.41 -2.32 17.17
CA GLU A 221 3.37 -3.35 16.80
C GLU A 221 4.23 -2.92 15.60
N CYS A 222 3.69 -2.16 14.63
CA CYS A 222 4.50 -1.52 13.59
C CYS A 222 5.51 -0.51 14.16
N ALA A 223 5.23 0.11 15.32
CA ALA A 223 6.21 0.98 15.98
C ALA A 223 7.36 0.18 16.59
N LEU A 224 7.06 -0.93 17.27
CA LEU A 224 8.06 -1.85 17.82
C LEU A 224 8.95 -2.45 16.71
N ILE A 225 8.34 -2.93 15.62
CA ILE A 225 9.06 -3.40 14.43
C ILE A 225 10.04 -2.32 13.90
N VAL A 226 9.63 -1.05 13.90
CA VAL A 226 10.50 0.05 13.44
C VAL A 226 11.67 0.28 14.40
N ASP A 227 11.44 0.17 15.70
CA ASP A 227 12.51 0.28 16.70
C ASP A 227 13.50 -0.88 16.57
N ASP A 228 13.03 -2.11 16.38
CA ASP A 228 13.88 -3.30 16.13
C ASP A 228 14.72 -3.13 14.85
N LEU A 229 14.08 -2.69 13.75
CA LEU A 229 14.78 -2.43 12.49
C LEU A 229 15.81 -1.31 12.63
N LYS A 230 15.53 -0.30 13.46
CA LYS A 230 16.44 0.81 13.71
C LYS A 230 17.63 0.39 14.55
N GLU A 231 17.43 -0.44 15.56
CA GLU A 231 18.51 -1.06 16.33
C GLU A 231 19.39 -1.94 15.42
N ALA A 232 18.77 -2.81 14.63
CA ALA A 232 19.48 -3.71 13.73
C ALA A 232 20.24 -3.00 12.59
N ALA A 233 19.72 -1.87 12.10
CA ALA A 233 20.37 -1.07 11.07
C ALA A 233 21.51 -0.20 11.61
N GLY A 234 21.44 0.23 12.87
CA GLY A 234 22.42 1.12 13.50
C GLY A 234 22.69 2.37 12.65
N ASP A 235 23.97 2.63 12.35
CA ASP A 235 24.42 3.76 11.53
C ASP A 235 23.91 3.72 10.07
N ARG A 236 23.32 2.61 9.63
CA ARG A 236 22.74 2.46 8.28
C ARG A 236 21.26 2.86 8.21
N TRP A 237 20.63 3.24 9.34
CA TRP A 237 19.27 3.75 9.32
C TRP A 237 19.16 5.01 8.44
N PRO A 238 18.21 5.07 7.49
CA PRO A 238 18.11 6.20 6.58
C PRO A 238 17.75 7.49 7.35
N PRO A 239 18.41 8.62 7.07
CA PRO A 239 18.00 9.89 7.65
C PRO A 239 16.61 10.29 7.11
N PRO A 240 15.84 11.08 7.87
CA PRO A 240 14.56 11.60 7.37
C PRO A 240 14.78 12.40 6.07
N PRO A 241 13.86 12.32 5.10
CA PRO A 241 13.99 13.06 3.85
C PRO A 241 14.09 14.56 4.14
N ARG A 242 15.03 15.22 3.47
CA ARG A 242 15.15 16.68 3.55
C ARG A 242 13.88 17.30 2.98
N ARG A 243 13.14 18.06 3.79
CA ARG A 243 12.02 18.87 3.31
C ARG A 243 12.55 19.77 2.19
N ARG A 244 12.03 19.61 0.98
CA ARG A 244 12.30 20.56 -0.12
C ARG A 244 11.69 21.89 0.33
N ARG A 245 12.55 22.89 0.56
CA ARG A 245 12.13 24.27 0.80
C ARG A 245 11.75 24.92 -0.52
#